data_AF-A0A7S3W478-F1
#
_entry.id   AF-A0A7S3W478-F1
#
_cell.length_a   1.000
_cell.length_b   1.000
_cell.length_c   1.000
_cell.angle_alpha   90.00
_cell.angle_beta   90.00
_cell.angle_gamma   90.00
#
_symmetry.space_group_name_H-M   'P 1'
#
loop_
_entity.id
_entity.type
_entity.pdbx_description
1 polymer ?
#
loop_
_entity_poly.entity_id
_entity_poly.type
_entity_poly.pdbx_seq_one_letter_code
_entity_poly.pdbx_strand_id
1 'polypeptide(L)'
;SGYSTIDYWILGDAFMRGLYSIHDYDNLRMGFVPFVGSTKKVPVKATTTPTTTPPVVALNLDTTIFGLTVGEFLIIAVLVVIIVGIVVLLFLFCYAQLALTQKNKRS
;
A
#
# COMPACT_ATOMS: atom_id res chain seq x y z
N SER A 1 4.52 -29.46 8.42
CA SER A 1 5.20 -28.17 8.68
C SER A 1 4.93 -27.25 7.50
N GLY A 2 4.07 -26.23 7.67
CA GLY A 2 3.55 -25.38 6.58
C GLY A 2 4.53 -24.36 5.99
N TYR A 3 5.84 -24.56 6.15
CA TYR A 3 6.89 -23.64 5.67
C TYR A 3 7.68 -24.21 4.49
N SER A 4 7.32 -25.39 3.97
CA SER A 4 8.08 -26.09 2.91
C SER A 4 7.79 -25.60 1.47
N THR A 5 6.95 -24.57 1.30
CA THR A 5 6.52 -24.06 -0.02
C THR A 5 7.03 -22.65 -0.32
N ILE A 6 7.87 -22.07 0.55
CA ILE A 6 8.36 -20.70 0.41
C ILE A 6 9.74 -20.73 -0.27
N ASP A 7 9.80 -20.39 -1.56
CA ASP A 7 11.05 -20.34 -2.35
C ASP A 7 11.69 -18.94 -2.37
N TYR A 8 11.51 -18.17 -1.30
CA TYR A 8 12.07 -16.82 -1.19
C TYR A 8 12.53 -16.51 0.24
N TRP A 9 13.55 -15.65 0.33
CA TRP A 9 14.07 -15.16 1.60
C TRP A 9 13.57 -13.74 1.87
N ILE A 10 13.04 -13.52 3.07
CA ILE A 10 12.64 -12.18 3.54
C ILE A 10 13.77 -11.61 4.41
N LEU A 11 14.28 -10.45 4.02
CA LEU A 11 15.18 -9.65 4.83
C LEU A 11 14.36 -8.71 5.72
N GLY A 12 14.05 -9.16 6.93
CA GLY A 12 13.22 -8.43 7.89
C GLY A 12 13.95 -7.37 8.73
N ASP A 13 13.26 -6.84 9.75
CA ASP A 13 13.76 -5.77 10.64
C ASP A 13 15.14 -6.08 11.25
N ALA A 14 15.39 -7.32 11.68
CA ALA A 14 16.68 -7.67 12.28
C ALA A 14 17.89 -7.46 11.35
N PHE A 15 17.66 -7.61 10.04
CA PHE A 15 18.65 -7.32 9.01
C PHE A 15 18.68 -5.81 8.72
N MET A 16 17.52 -5.22 8.43
CA MET A 16 17.38 -3.83 7.97
C MET A 16 17.77 -2.79 9.05
N ARG A 17 17.55 -3.11 10.33
CA ARG A 17 17.86 -2.22 11.44
C ARG A 17 19.36 -2.00 11.57
N GLY A 18 19.77 -0.74 11.54
CA GLY A 18 21.20 -0.40 11.52
C GLY A 18 21.74 -0.05 10.13
N LEU A 19 20.94 -0.18 9.07
CA LEU A 19 21.33 0.08 7.69
C LEU A 19 20.34 1.06 7.05
N TYR A 20 20.84 1.98 6.24
CA TYR A 20 20.05 2.66 5.23
C TYR A 20 19.92 1.74 4.01
N SER A 21 18.69 1.59 3.52
CA SER A 21 18.39 0.88 2.27
C SER A 21 18.13 1.87 1.16
N ILE A 22 18.91 1.76 0.08
CA ILE A 22 18.88 2.65 -1.09
C ILE A 22 18.25 1.86 -2.22
N HIS A 23 17.14 2.38 -2.77
CA HIS A 23 16.43 1.78 -3.90
C HIS A 23 16.67 2.67 -5.13
N ASP A 24 17.52 2.21 -6.03
CA ASP A 24 17.80 2.87 -7.30
C ASP A 24 16.98 2.18 -8.39
N TYR A 25 15.79 2.74 -8.65
CA TYR A 25 14.86 2.19 -9.62
C TYR A 25 15.33 2.39 -11.06
N ASP A 26 16.08 3.47 -11.34
CA ASP A 26 16.57 3.77 -12.68
C ASP A 26 17.61 2.73 -13.14
N ASN A 27 18.45 2.26 -12.20
CA ASN A 27 19.46 1.25 -12.48
C ASN A 27 19.08 -0.17 -12.03
N LEU A 28 17.84 -0.40 -11.56
CA LEU A 28 17.33 -1.67 -11.04
C LEU A 28 18.23 -2.31 -9.97
N ARG A 29 18.69 -1.49 -9.01
CA ARG A 29 19.65 -1.89 -7.97
C ARG A 29 19.21 -1.50 -6.58
N MET A 30 19.70 -2.25 -5.60
CA MET A 30 19.54 -1.97 -4.18
C MET A 30 20.90 -1.94 -3.50
N GLY A 31 21.08 -1.00 -2.57
CA GLY A 31 22.29 -0.86 -1.76
C GLY A 31 21.98 -0.75 -0.28
N PHE A 32 22.91 -1.22 0.56
CA PHE A 32 22.83 -1.11 2.01
C PHE A 32 24.06 -0.42 2.57
N VAL A 33 23.86 0.58 3.44
CA VAL A 33 24.96 1.32 4.07
C VAL A 33 24.67 1.48 5.56
N PRO A 34 25.59 1.14 6.48
CA PRO A 34 25.38 1.39 7.90
C PRO A 34 25.33 2.89 8.18
N PHE A 35 24.36 3.33 8.98
CA PHE A 35 24.28 4.72 9.39
C PHE A 35 25.32 5.05 10.48
N VAL A 36 25.56 6.34 10.69
CA VAL A 36 26.53 6.84 11.69
C VAL A 36 26.11 6.40 13.10
N GLY A 37 26.91 5.54 13.73
CA GLY A 37 26.62 4.97 15.06
C GLY A 37 25.99 3.57 15.02
N SER A 38 25.79 2.98 13.85
CA SER A 38 25.37 1.59 13.72
C SER A 38 26.49 0.61 14.11
N THR A 39 26.13 -0.49 14.76
CA THR A 39 27.05 -1.60 15.07
C THR A 39 27.21 -2.59 13.90
N LYS A 40 26.48 -2.39 12.80
CA LYS A 40 26.54 -3.24 11.61
C LYS A 40 27.79 -2.95 10.79
N LYS A 41 28.40 -4.00 10.23
CA LYS A 41 29.54 -3.86 9.30
C LYS A 41 29.06 -3.43 7.92
N VAL A 42 29.91 -2.69 7.21
CA VAL A 42 29.69 -2.33 5.82
C VAL A 42 29.61 -3.62 4.98
N PRO A 43 28.57 -3.81 4.16
CA PRO A 43 28.51 -4.93 3.23
C PRO A 43 29.71 -4.92 2.27
N VAL A 44 30.38 -6.07 2.14
CA VAL A 44 31.50 -6.24 1.22
C VAL A 44 31.01 -7.02 -0.01
N LYS A 45 31.54 -6.67 -1.18
CA LYS A 45 31.25 -7.41 -2.42
C LYS A 45 31.61 -8.89 -2.24
N ALA A 46 30.66 -9.77 -2.52
CA ALA A 46 30.93 -11.20 -2.55
C ALA A 46 31.96 -11.53 -3.64
N THR A 47 32.93 -12.37 -3.31
CA THR A 47 33.95 -12.86 -4.25
C THR A 47 33.46 -14.06 -5.06
N THR A 48 32.33 -14.64 -4.68
CA THR A 48 31.72 -15.78 -5.34
C THR A 48 30.61 -15.33 -6.28
N THR A 49 30.60 -15.90 -7.49
CA THR A 49 29.50 -15.73 -8.43
C THR A 49 28.35 -16.65 -8.01
N PRO A 50 27.11 -16.16 -7.88
CA PRO A 50 25.95 -17.02 -7.61
C PRO A 50 25.83 -18.10 -8.70
N THR A 51 25.76 -19.37 -8.31
CA THR A 51 25.53 -20.50 -9.22
C THR A 51 24.05 -20.78 -9.44
N THR A 52 23.20 -20.26 -8.55
CA THR A 52 21.75 -20.37 -8.64
C THR A 52 21.21 -19.15 -9.38
N THR A 53 20.55 -19.38 -10.51
CA THR A 53 19.72 -18.36 -11.15
C THR A 53 18.59 -17.99 -10.19
N PRO A 54 18.41 -16.71 -9.84
CA PRO A 54 17.26 -16.28 -9.07
C PRO A 54 15.98 -16.75 -9.79
N PRO A 55 14.93 -17.14 -9.03
CA PRO A 55 13.64 -17.38 -9.65
C PRO A 55 13.25 -16.13 -10.43
N VAL A 56 12.70 -16.31 -11.64
CA VAL A 56 12.10 -15.22 -12.39
C VAL A 56 10.86 -14.79 -11.62
N VAL A 57 11.04 -13.83 -10.72
CA VAL A 57 9.92 -13.12 -10.11
C VAL A 57 9.41 -12.21 -11.22
N ALA A 58 8.33 -12.63 -11.88
CA ALA A 58 7.56 -11.70 -12.67
C ALA A 58 7.21 -10.55 -11.72
N LEU A 59 7.72 -9.35 -11.99
CA LEU A 59 7.15 -8.15 -11.39
C LEU A 59 5.75 -8.05 -11.98
N ASN A 60 4.78 -8.70 -11.32
CA ASN A 60 3.41 -8.28 -11.39
C ASN A 60 3.37 -6.91 -10.69
N LEU A 61 3.80 -5.89 -11.44
CA LEU A 61 3.29 -4.53 -11.30
C LEU A 61 1.82 -4.52 -11.75
N ASP A 62 1.04 -5.49 -11.25
CA ASP A 62 -0.39 -5.43 -11.34
C ASP A 62 -0.72 -4.11 -10.65
N THR A 63 -1.13 -3.12 -11.45
CA THR A 63 -1.58 -1.79 -11.02
C THR A 63 -2.87 -1.98 -10.23
N THR A 64 -2.76 -2.69 -9.13
CA THR A 64 -3.84 -3.07 -8.25
C THR A 64 -3.78 -2.10 -7.10
N ILE A 65 -4.85 -1.35 -6.93
CA ILE A 65 -5.01 -0.41 -5.84
C ILE A 65 -5.78 -1.18 -4.77
N PHE A 66 -5.13 -1.49 -3.64
CA PHE A 66 -5.68 -2.34 -2.58
C PHE A 66 -6.06 -3.76 -3.01
N GLY A 67 -5.29 -4.37 -3.93
CA GLY A 67 -5.57 -5.71 -4.45
C GLY A 67 -6.76 -5.78 -5.42
N LEU A 68 -7.29 -4.63 -5.84
CA LEU A 68 -8.33 -4.50 -6.86
C LEU A 68 -7.72 -3.89 -8.11
N THR A 69 -8.19 -4.30 -9.29
CA THR A 69 -7.82 -3.62 -10.53
C THR A 69 -8.28 -2.17 -10.50
N VAL A 70 -7.62 -1.30 -11.28
CA VAL A 70 -8.00 0.12 -11.39
C VAL A 70 -9.49 0.28 -11.75
N GLY A 71 -10.01 -0.58 -12.62
CA GLY A 71 -11.42 -0.57 -13.01
C GLY A 71 -12.37 -0.87 -11.85
N GLU A 72 -12.09 -1.91 -11.08
CA GLU A 72 -12.89 -2.28 -9.89
C GLU A 72 -12.85 -1.18 -8.83
N PHE A 73 -11.68 -0.60 -8.58
CA PHE A 73 -11.51 0.50 -7.63
C PHE A 73 -12.33 1.74 -8.03
N LEU A 74 -12.31 2.13 -9.32
CA LEU A 74 -13.08 3.27 -9.81
C LEU A 74 -14.60 3.06 -9.67
N ILE A 75 -15.10 1.85 -9.94
CA ILE A 75 -16.52 1.53 -9.75
C ILE A 75 -16.92 1.70 -8.29
N ILE A 76 -16.13 1.16 -7.36
CA ILE A 76 -16.40 1.27 -5.92
C ILE A 76 -16.34 2.73 -5.48
N ALA A 77 -15.32 3.49 -5.92
CA ALA A 77 -15.17 4.90 -5.58
C ALA A 77 -16.37 5.73 -6.03
N VAL A 78 -16.86 5.54 -7.26
CA VAL A 78 -18.05 6.23 -7.78
C VAL A 78 -19.30 5.87 -6.98
N LEU A 79 -19.49 4.59 -6.65
CA LEU A 79 -20.63 4.15 -5.83
C LEU A 79 -20.62 4.81 -4.45
N VAL A 80 -19.46 4.89 -3.79
CA VAL A 80 -19.33 5.56 -2.49
C VAL A 80 -19.71 7.04 -2.59
N VAL A 81 -19.24 7.75 -3.62
CA VAL A 81 -19.59 9.17 -3.83
C VAL A 81 -21.10 9.36 -4.03
N ILE A 82 -21.74 8.48 -4.80
CA ILE A 82 -23.20 8.52 -5.01
C ILE A 82 -23.94 8.29 -3.70
N ILE A 83 -23.55 7.27 -2.92
CA ILE A 83 -24.19 6.96 -1.63
C ILE A 83 -24.06 8.13 -0.68
N VAL A 84 -22.86 8.72 -0.55
CA VAL A 84 -22.63 9.90 0.29
C VAL A 84 -23.49 11.07 -0.19
N GLY A 85 -23.57 11.31 -1.50
CA GLY A 85 -24.43 12.34 -2.08
C GLY A 85 -25.91 12.14 -1.74
N ILE A 86 -26.42 10.91 -1.84
CA ILE A 86 -27.80 10.56 -1.48
C ILE A 86 -28.04 10.80 0.02
N VAL A 87 -27.12 10.37 0.88
CA VAL A 87 -27.24 10.56 2.33
C VAL A 87 -27.31 12.04 2.69
N VAL A 88 -26.46 12.88 2.07
CA VAL A 88 -26.47 14.33 2.27
C VAL A 88 -27.79 14.95 1.79
N LEU A 89 -28.28 14.54 0.62
CA LEU A 89 -29.57 15.02 0.10
C LEU A 89 -30.75 14.65 1.00
N LEU A 90 -30.79 13.41 1.51
CA LEU A 90 -31.80 12.97 2.45
C LEU A 90 -31.73 13.76 3.76
N PHE A 91 -30.52 14.02 4.26
CA PHE A 91 -30.33 14.83 5.46
C PHE A 91 -30.86 16.26 5.28
N LEU A 92 -30.54 16.90 4.15
CA LEU A 92 -31.06 18.24 3.81
C LEU A 92 -32.58 18.25 3.65
N PHE A 93 -33.15 17.23 3.00
CA PHE A 93 -34.60 17.12 2.83
C PHE A 93 -35.31 16.96 4.17
N CYS A 94 -34.82 16.07 5.05
CA CYS A 94 -35.35 15.90 6.41
C CYS A 94 -35.31 17.21 7.21
N TYR A 95 -34.20 17.96 7.11
CA TYR A 95 -34.09 19.27 7.76
C TYR A 95 -35.12 20.28 7.23
N ALA A 96 -35.30 20.35 5.91
CA ALA A 96 -36.28 21.24 5.29
C ALA A 96 -37.73 20.92 5.71
N GLN A 97 -38.11 19.64 5.74
CA GLN A 97 -39.44 19.20 6.18
C GLN A 97 -39.69 19.53 7.67
N LEU A 98 -38.68 19.35 8.53
CA LEU A 98 -38.77 19.72 9.94
C LEU A 98 -38.99 21.24 10.09
N ALA A 99 -38.26 22.06 9.34
CA ALA A 99 -38.39 23.51 9.37
C ALA A 99 -39.80 23.98 8.92
N LEU A 100 -40.35 23.39 7.86
CA LEU A 100 -41.72 23.68 7.39
C LEU A 100 -42.78 23.28 8.41
N THR A 101 -42.60 22.12 9.06
CA THR A 101 -43.53 21.62 10.09
C THR A 101 -43.56 22.54 11.31
N GLN A 102 -42.41 23.08 11.73
CA GLN A 102 -42.35 24.05 12.84
C GLN A 102 -43.01 25.38 12.49
N LYS A 103 -42.91 25.82 11.23
CA LYS A 103 -43.57 27.04 10.75
C LYS A 103 -45.09 26.90 10.71
N ASN A 104 -45.61 25.76 10.26
CA ASN A 104 -47.05 25.49 10.22
C ASN A 104 -47.69 25.41 11.62
N LYS A 105 -46.96 24.88 12.62
CA LYS A 105 -47.45 24.84 14.01
C LYS A 105 -47.47 26.21 14.73
N ARG A 106 -46.82 27.25 14.17
CA ARG A 106 -46.77 28.60 14.76
C ARG A 106 -47.71 29.59 14.09
N SER A 107 -48.41 29.20 13.02
CA SER A 107 -49.48 29.97 12.38
C SER A 107 -50.85 29.52 12.88
#